data_AF-A0A512ISF4-F1
#
_entry.id   AF-A0A512ISF4-F1
#
_cell.length_a   1.000
_cell.length_b   1.000
_cell.length_c   1.000
_cell.angle_alpha   90.00
_cell.angle_beta   90.00
_cell.angle_gamma   90.00
#
_symmetry.space_group_name_H-M   'P 1'
#
loop_
_entity.id
_entity.type
_entity.pdbx_description
1 polymer ?
#
loop_
_entity_poly.entity_id
_entity_poly.type
_entity_poly.pdbx_seq_one_letter_code
_entity_poly.pdbx_strand_id
1 'polypeptide(L)'
;MPVNAKIPTPLRANIMARAWELFRKRYNYPRTPFRSIGRACFASALKAAWAEARETVRLVGFGADALRRSIEALSSPAHAVGLSSSYALGPQAAMERYQQKLALTAALNFAIAA
;
A
#
# COMPACT_ATOMS: atom_id res chain seq x y z
N MET A 1 12.13 -5.71 -17.69
CA MET A 1 11.61 -4.32 -17.64
C MET A 1 10.13 -4.40 -17.26
N PRO A 2 9.62 -3.65 -16.27
CA PRO A 2 8.19 -3.76 -15.95
C PRO A 2 7.41 -3.28 -17.17
N VAL A 3 6.56 -4.18 -17.68
CA VAL A 3 5.65 -3.97 -18.79
C VAL A 3 4.89 -2.69 -18.51
N ASN A 4 4.70 -1.86 -19.54
CA ASN A 4 3.88 -0.65 -19.52
C ASN A 4 2.39 -1.06 -19.36
N ALA A 5 2.08 -1.71 -18.24
CA ALA A 5 0.79 -2.31 -17.96
C ALA A 5 -0.19 -1.16 -17.77
N LYS A 6 -1.14 -1.05 -18.70
CA LYS A 6 -2.24 -0.11 -18.59
C LYS A 6 -2.93 -0.38 -17.25
N ILE A 7 -3.02 0.65 -16.41
CA ILE A 7 -3.72 0.55 -15.13
C ILE A 7 -5.18 0.16 -15.41
N PRO A 8 -5.70 -0.92 -14.79
CA PRO A 8 -7.07 -1.37 -15.00
C PRO A 8 -8.09 -0.24 -14.73
N THR A 9 -9.16 -0.19 -15.52
CA THR A 9 -10.26 0.77 -15.37
C THR A 9 -10.83 0.88 -13.95
N PRO A 10 -11.10 -0.22 -13.21
CA PRO A 10 -11.59 -0.11 -11.83
C PRO A 10 -10.58 0.56 -10.89
N LEU A 11 -9.27 0.32 -11.10
CA LEU A 11 -8.25 0.98 -10.30
C LEU A 11 -8.19 2.48 -10.60
N ARG A 12 -8.31 2.86 -11.88
CA ARG A 12 -8.35 4.28 -12.31
C ARG A 12 -9.50 5.05 -11.67
N ALA A 13 -10.68 4.43 -11.55
CA ALA A 13 -11.83 5.04 -10.89
C ALA A 13 -11.52 5.39 -9.41
N ASN A 14 -10.73 4.56 -8.74
CA ASN A 14 -10.39 4.74 -7.32
C ASN A 14 -9.22 5.70 -7.07
N ILE A 15 -8.40 6.03 -8.08
CA ILE A 15 -7.24 6.93 -7.91
C ILE A 15 -7.65 8.31 -7.41
N MET A 16 -8.76 8.87 -7.92
CA MET A 16 -9.22 10.20 -7.48
C MET A 16 -9.71 10.18 -6.04
N ALA A 17 -10.47 9.16 -5.64
CA ALA A 17 -10.90 8.98 -4.25
C ALA A 17 -9.67 8.86 -3.33
N ARG A 18 -8.68 8.07 -3.74
CA ARG A 18 -7.45 7.89 -2.99
C ARG A 18 -6.62 9.16 -2.88
N ALA A 19 -6.50 9.94 -3.96
CA ALA A 19 -5.83 11.23 -3.95
C ALA A 19 -6.49 12.20 -2.95
N TRP A 20 -7.83 12.20 -2.86
CA TRP A 20 -8.57 13.00 -1.88
C TRP A 20 -8.36 12.53 -0.44
N GLU A 21 -8.27 11.23 -0.19
CA GLU A 21 -7.91 10.70 1.13
C GLU A 21 -6.51 11.12 1.56
N LEU A 22 -5.53 10.96 0.68
CA LEU A 22 -4.15 11.37 0.93
C LEU A 22 -4.06 12.88 1.19
N PHE A 23 -4.80 13.67 0.41
CA PHE A 23 -4.88 15.11 0.57
C PHE A 23 -5.46 15.50 1.94
N ARG A 24 -6.58 14.89 2.33
CA ARG A 24 -7.22 15.11 3.65
C ARG A 24 -6.29 14.74 4.79
N LYS A 25 -5.65 13.57 4.71
CA LYS A 25 -4.74 13.08 5.75
C LYS A 25 -3.49 13.94 5.89
N ARG A 26 -2.89 14.38 4.77
CA ARG A 26 -1.61 15.10 4.76
C ARG A 26 -1.75 16.58 5.12
N TYR A 27 -2.83 17.23 4.67
CA TYR A 27 -3.01 18.68 4.82
C TYR A 27 -4.13 19.06 5.78
N ASN A 28 -4.73 18.07 6.46
CA ASN A 28 -5.83 18.25 7.40
C ASN A 28 -7.03 19.01 6.78
N TYR A 29 -7.33 18.73 5.51
CA TYR A 29 -8.51 19.29 4.85
C TYR A 29 -9.78 18.62 5.40
N PRO A 30 -10.88 19.34 5.66
CA PRO A 30 -11.14 20.76 5.34
C PRO A 30 -10.78 21.77 6.42
N ARG A 31 -10.19 21.34 7.55
CA ARG A 31 -9.80 22.26 8.63
C ARG A 31 -8.84 23.34 8.13
N THR A 32 -7.90 22.95 7.27
CA THR A 32 -7.09 23.87 6.48
C THR A 32 -7.78 24.12 5.14
N PRO A 33 -8.11 25.38 4.78
CA PRO A 33 -8.86 25.66 3.56
C PRO A 33 -8.01 25.43 2.31
N PHE A 34 -8.66 25.04 1.20
CA PHE A 34 -7.94 24.74 -0.05
C PHE A 34 -7.12 25.93 -0.56
N ARG A 35 -7.58 27.17 -0.33
CA ARG A 35 -6.87 28.40 -0.72
C ARG A 35 -5.47 28.52 -0.11
N SER A 36 -5.24 27.97 1.09
CA SER A 36 -3.93 28.02 1.75
C SER A 36 -3.03 26.83 1.41
N ILE A 37 -3.60 25.73 0.94
CA ILE A 37 -2.86 24.52 0.55
C ILE A 37 -2.45 24.60 -0.93
N GLY A 38 -3.39 24.97 -1.80
CA GLY A 38 -3.18 25.15 -3.23
C GLY A 38 -3.24 23.88 -4.08
N ARG A 39 -3.27 24.08 -5.41
CA ARG A 39 -3.40 23.02 -6.42
C ARG A 39 -2.17 22.12 -6.51
N ALA A 40 -0.98 22.65 -6.25
CA ALA A 40 0.28 21.89 -6.30
C ALA A 40 0.31 20.77 -5.25
N CYS A 41 -0.20 21.04 -4.05
CA CYS A 41 -0.33 20.06 -2.98
C CYS A 41 -1.31 18.93 -3.32
N PHE A 42 -2.43 19.26 -3.97
CA PHE A 42 -3.34 18.24 -4.50
C PHE A 42 -2.69 17.43 -5.64
N ALA A 43 -1.95 18.08 -6.54
CA ALA A 43 -1.21 17.39 -7.59
C ALA A 43 -0.16 16.42 -7.02
N SER A 44 0.50 16.77 -5.91
CA SER A 44 1.40 15.86 -5.19
C SER A 44 0.66 14.64 -4.62
N ALA A 45 -0.50 14.83 -4.01
CA ALA A 45 -1.34 13.73 -3.53
C ALA A 45 -1.82 12.83 -4.68
N LEU A 46 -2.17 13.43 -5.82
CA LEU A 46 -2.54 12.70 -7.03
C LEU A 46 -1.38 11.87 -7.59
N LYS A 47 -0.16 12.43 -7.64
CA LYS A 47 1.05 11.68 -8.03
C LYS A 47 1.29 10.49 -7.11
N ALA A 48 1.13 10.67 -5.80
CA ALA A 48 1.26 9.59 -4.82
C ALA A 48 0.21 8.49 -5.05
N ALA A 49 -1.05 8.86 -5.27
CA ALA A 49 -2.11 7.88 -5.57
C ALA A 49 -1.83 7.08 -6.86
N TRP A 50 -1.29 7.72 -7.91
CA TRP A 50 -0.85 7.02 -9.11
C TRP A 50 0.34 6.07 -8.86
N ALA A 51 1.27 6.45 -7.99
CA ALA A 51 2.38 5.58 -7.61
C ALA A 51 1.88 4.34 -6.85
N GLU A 52 0.96 4.52 -5.89
CA GLU A 52 0.29 3.42 -5.18
C GLU A 52 -0.42 2.49 -6.18
N ALA A 53 -1.17 3.04 -7.15
CA ALA A 53 -1.86 2.23 -8.16
C ALA A 53 -0.91 1.44 -9.06
N ARG A 54 0.22 2.03 -9.48
CA ARG A 54 1.25 1.32 -10.26
C ARG A 54 1.86 0.19 -9.47
N GLU A 55 2.11 0.41 -8.19
CA GLU A 55 2.64 -0.62 -7.30
C GLU A 55 1.63 -1.77 -7.12
N THR A 56 0.35 -1.48 -6.96
CA THR A 56 -0.70 -2.51 -6.93
C THR A 56 -0.70 -3.35 -8.21
N VAL A 57 -0.62 -2.72 -9.38
CA VAL A 57 -0.54 -3.46 -10.67
C VAL A 57 0.73 -4.31 -10.74
N ARG A 58 1.87 -3.79 -10.26
CA ARG A 58 3.12 -4.55 -10.19
C ARG A 58 2.96 -5.78 -9.27
N LEU A 59 2.32 -5.62 -8.11
CA LEU A 59 2.07 -6.69 -7.14
C LEU A 59 1.10 -7.74 -7.68
N VAL A 60 0.03 -7.33 -8.34
CA VAL A 60 -0.93 -8.24 -9.00
C VAL A 60 -0.26 -9.05 -10.09
N GLY A 61 0.72 -8.47 -10.79
CA GLY A 61 1.52 -9.16 -11.81
C GLY A 61 2.32 -10.36 -11.29
N PHE A 62 2.54 -10.49 -9.98
CA PHE A 62 3.13 -11.70 -9.39
C PHE A 62 2.15 -12.88 -9.30
N GLY A 63 0.85 -12.63 -9.46
CA GLY A 63 -0.21 -13.62 -9.35
C GLY A 63 -0.77 -13.75 -7.92
N ALA A 64 -2.07 -14.04 -7.82
CA ALA A 64 -2.78 -14.14 -6.54
C ALA A 64 -2.18 -15.21 -5.62
N ASP A 65 -1.70 -16.32 -6.17
CA ASP A 65 -1.09 -17.40 -5.39
C ASP A 65 0.27 -17.03 -4.81
N ALA A 66 1.08 -16.24 -5.54
CA ALA A 66 2.34 -15.75 -5.02
C ALA A 66 2.13 -14.72 -3.89
N LEU A 67 1.10 -13.89 -4.01
CA LEU A 67 0.69 -12.95 -2.95
C LEU A 67 0.20 -13.70 -1.71
N ARG A 68 -0.64 -14.73 -1.87
CA ARG A 68 -1.09 -15.59 -0.76
C ARG A 68 0.08 -16.25 -0.04
N ARG A 69 1.01 -16.87 -0.77
CA ARG A 69 2.22 -17.49 -0.20
C ARG A 69 3.09 -16.46 0.55
N SER A 70 3.19 -15.24 0.05
CA SER A 70 3.95 -14.17 0.70
C SER A 70 3.28 -13.70 2.00
N ILE A 71 1.94 -13.59 2.02
CA ILE A 71 1.18 -13.25 3.24
C ILE A 71 1.29 -14.36 4.29
N GLU A 72 1.23 -15.63 3.85
CA GLU A 72 1.41 -16.79 4.72
C GLU A 72 2.81 -16.82 5.34
N ALA A 73 3.86 -16.63 4.52
CA ALA A 73 5.24 -16.55 4.98
C ALA A 73 5.49 -15.41 5.99
N LEU A 74 4.78 -14.28 5.84
CA LEU A 74 4.85 -13.16 6.80
C LEU A 74 3.95 -13.35 8.04
N SER A 75 2.96 -14.23 7.95
CA SER A 75 2.05 -14.55 9.07
C SER A 75 2.59 -15.65 9.96
N SER A 76 3.43 -16.54 9.42
CA SER A 76 4.22 -17.46 10.22
C SER A 76 5.16 -16.66 11.13
N PRO A 77 5.08 -16.80 12.46
CA PRO A 77 6.09 -16.24 13.33
C PRO A 77 7.44 -16.79 12.89
N ALA A 78 8.46 -15.94 12.78
CA ALA A 78 9.82 -16.44 12.67
C ALA A 78 10.04 -17.25 13.94
N HIS A 79 10.03 -18.59 13.82
CA HIS A 79 10.14 -19.46 14.98
C HIS A 79 11.37 -19.02 15.77
N ALA A 80 11.15 -18.58 17.01
CA ALA A 80 12.21 -18.42 17.99
C ALA A 80 12.72 -19.83 18.29
N VAL A 81 13.71 -20.27 17.54
CA VAL A 81 14.46 -21.49 17.86
C VAL A 81 15.35 -21.11 19.05
N GLY A 82 14.85 -21.40 20.26
CA GLY A 82 15.56 -21.15 21.51
C GLY A 82 14.81 -20.18 22.42
N LEU A 83 14.69 -20.56 23.69
CA LEU A 83 14.02 -19.88 24.81
C LEU A 83 14.63 -18.52 25.19
N SER A 84 15.13 -17.74 24.22
CA SER A 84 15.70 -16.42 24.43
C SER A 84 14.73 -15.33 24.01
N SER A 85 14.33 -14.49 24.97
CA SER A 85 13.56 -13.26 24.73
C SER A 85 14.34 -12.19 23.95
N SER A 86 15.62 -12.45 23.59
CA SER A 86 16.50 -11.50 22.91
C SER A 86 16.22 -11.29 21.42
N TYR A 87 15.34 -12.10 20.81
CA TYR A 87 14.99 -12.02 19.38
C TYR A 87 13.55 -11.58 19.12
N ALA A 88 12.92 -10.92 20.10
CA ALA A 88 11.71 -10.16 19.80
C ALA A 88 12.06 -9.13 18.71
N LEU A 89 11.37 -9.18 17.58
CA LEU A 89 11.48 -8.14 16.56
C LEU A 89 11.36 -6.80 17.28
N GLY A 90 12.39 -5.97 17.14
CA GLY A 90 12.33 -4.61 17.66
C GLY A 90 11.05 -3.92 17.17
N PRO A 91 10.48 -2.96 17.91
CA PRO A 91 9.19 -2.36 17.60
C PRO A 91 9.11 -1.82 16.17
N GLN A 92 10.22 -1.34 15.60
CA GLN A 92 10.32 -0.91 14.21
C GLN A 92 10.17 -2.08 13.22
N ALA A 93 10.90 -3.17 13.40
CA ALA A 93 10.84 -4.32 12.49
C ALA A 93 9.48 -5.05 12.56
N ALA A 94 8.82 -5.04 13.73
CA ALA A 94 7.45 -5.51 13.87
C ALA A 94 6.46 -4.62 13.10
N MET A 95 6.65 -3.29 13.15
CA MET A 95 5.83 -2.32 12.43
C MET A 95 6.02 -2.44 10.91
N GLU A 96 7.26 -2.61 10.43
CA GLU A 96 7.56 -2.81 9.01
C GLU A 96 6.90 -4.08 8.47
N ARG A 97 7.02 -5.21 9.19
CA ARG A 97 6.31 -6.44 8.84
C ARG A 97 4.80 -6.26 8.79
N TYR A 98 4.23 -5.52 9.74
CA TYR A 98 2.81 -5.21 9.75
C TYR A 98 2.39 -4.39 8.52
N GLN A 99 3.15 -3.34 8.17
CA GLN A 99 2.90 -2.52 6.99
C GLN A 99 3.02 -3.34 5.69
N GLN A 100 4.02 -4.21 5.61
CA GLN A 100 4.22 -5.10 4.47
C GLN A 100 3.06 -6.08 4.29
N LYS A 101 2.55 -6.66 5.39
CA LYS A 101 1.38 -7.55 5.36
C LYS A 101 0.12 -6.80 4.90
N LEU A 102 -0.09 -5.57 5.37
CA LEU A 102 -1.22 -4.74 4.92
C LEU A 102 -1.16 -4.46 3.41
N ALA A 103 0.02 -4.10 2.89
CA ALA A 103 0.21 -3.82 1.47
C ALA A 103 -0.08 -5.06 0.59
N LEU A 104 0.42 -6.23 0.99
CA LEU A 104 0.19 -7.48 0.26
C LEU A 104 -1.29 -7.91 0.31
N THR A 105 -1.96 -7.72 1.45
CA THR A 105 -3.39 -8.05 1.60
C THR A 105 -4.25 -7.15 0.71
N ALA A 106 -3.96 -5.85 0.65
CA ALA A 106 -4.66 -4.92 -0.24
C ALA A 106 -4.45 -5.29 -1.72
N ALA A 107 -3.22 -5.68 -2.11
CA ALA A 107 -2.92 -6.15 -3.45
C ALA A 107 -3.66 -7.46 -3.79
N LEU A 108 -3.75 -8.41 -2.86
CA LEU A 108 -4.49 -9.65 -3.05
C LEU A 108 -6.00 -9.39 -3.25
N ASN A 109 -6.60 -8.52 -2.42
CA ASN A 109 -8.01 -8.16 -2.56
C ASN A 109 -8.31 -7.54 -3.93
N PHE A 110 -7.40 -6.68 -4.41
CA PHE A 110 -7.52 -6.12 -5.76
C PHE A 110 -7.35 -7.19 -6.85
N ALA A 111 -6.42 -8.14 -6.69
CA ALA A 111 -6.20 -9.23 -7.64
C ALA A 111 -7.39 -10.21 -7.72
N ILE A 112 -8.14 -10.40 -6.62
CA ILE A 112 -9.34 -11.25 -6.59
C ILE A 112 -10.55 -10.53 -7.19
N ALA A 113 -10.62 -9.19 -7.04
CA ALA A 113 -11.75 -8.38 -7.52
C ALA A 113 -11.62 -7.90 -8.99
N ALA A 114 -10.45 -8.08 -9.61
CA ALA A 114 -10.14 -7.66 -10.98
C ALA A 114 -10.29 -8.82 -11.97
#